data_AF-A0A2G5PR35-F1
#
_entry.id   AF-A0A2G5PR35-F1
#
_cell.length_a   1.000
_cell.length_b   1.000
_cell.length_c   1.000
_cell.angle_alpha   90.00
_cell.angle_beta   90.00
_cell.angle_gamma   90.00
#
_symmetry.space_group_name_H-M   'P 1'
#
loop_
_entity.id
_entity.type
_entity.pdbx_description
1 polymer ?
#
loop_
_entity_poly.entity_id
_entity_poly.type
_entity_poly.pdbx_seq_one_letter_code
_entity_poly.pdbx_strand_id
1 'polypeptide(L)'
;MLAQVDDPLIAAMAIRRTLPLHESSRRLRDLYPHSPRVYGVAVLCDVSLRRWWPLASALTTNRLQMMFDGAAADMDVRSAARELATTLVHTVVGRVVALVVTEGRAWDTGIENLWVHVDAEGAIDWAAVVDPTLRALPDDPCFAGGAPEAMVRLPSEAALTTWVAHRCHRTLAPLFAQLHTVSFGAFSVAAMWQIVGSAVVASATQLPQLTAVDELSAMRRGQAVLDALVGFGLPVRGQSSRRPLAKLGQPCLC
;
A
#
# COMPACT_ATOMS: atom_id res chain seq x y z
N MET A 1 -8.10 17.71 22.20
CA MET A 1 -8.59 18.26 20.92
C MET A 1 -7.36 18.56 20.08
N LEU A 2 -6.90 17.60 19.27
CA LEU A 2 -5.73 17.79 18.41
C LEU A 2 -6.17 18.58 17.18
N ALA A 3 -5.46 19.66 16.84
CA ALA A 3 -5.79 20.49 15.70
C ALA A 3 -5.71 19.67 14.41
N GLN A 4 -6.81 19.60 13.67
CA GLN A 4 -6.86 19.00 12.34
C GLN A 4 -5.98 19.85 11.42
N VAL A 5 -4.96 19.24 10.80
CA VAL A 5 -4.15 19.91 9.79
C VAL A 5 -5.04 20.10 8.56
N ASP A 6 -5.25 21.35 8.15
CA ASP A 6 -5.94 21.65 6.90
C ASP A 6 -4.97 21.36 5.75
N ASP A 7 -5.19 20.24 5.08
CA ASP A 7 -4.32 19.78 4.00
C ASP A 7 -4.78 20.41 2.67
N PRO A 8 -3.94 21.24 2.01
CA PRO A 8 -4.37 22.03 0.86
C PRO A 8 -4.74 21.16 -0.36
N LEU A 9 -4.17 19.97 -0.52
CA LEU A 9 -4.53 19.09 -1.63
C LEU A 9 -5.89 18.43 -1.40
N ILE A 10 -6.19 18.09 -0.14
CA ILE A 10 -7.48 17.53 0.26
C ILE A 10 -8.57 18.63 0.22
N ALA A 11 -8.29 19.81 0.75
CA ALA A 11 -9.20 20.95 0.76
C ALA A 11 -9.56 21.44 -0.65
N ALA A 12 -8.63 21.32 -1.61
CA ALA A 12 -8.84 21.69 -3.00
C ALA A 12 -9.63 20.66 -3.83
N MET A 13 -9.99 19.49 -3.27
CA MET A 13 -10.73 18.47 -4.00
C MET A 13 -12.14 18.96 -4.38
N ALA A 14 -12.51 18.82 -5.66
CA ALA A 14 -13.81 19.22 -6.19
C ALA A 14 -14.77 18.03 -6.36
N ILE A 15 -15.18 17.43 -5.24
CA ILE A 15 -16.05 16.25 -5.23
C ILE A 15 -17.49 16.63 -5.61
N ARG A 16 -17.85 16.39 -6.88
CA ARG A 16 -19.23 16.65 -7.36
C ARG A 16 -20.23 15.63 -6.84
N ARG A 17 -19.76 14.42 -6.58
CA ARG A 17 -20.56 13.30 -6.10
C ARG A 17 -19.76 12.44 -5.15
N THR A 18 -20.30 12.27 -3.94
CA THR A 18 -19.73 11.36 -2.96
C THR A 18 -19.92 9.90 -3.41
N LEU A 19 -18.83 9.13 -3.35
CA LEU A 19 -18.77 7.71 -3.69
C LEU A 19 -18.31 6.94 -2.45
N PRO A 20 -18.53 5.61 -2.38
CA PRO A 20 -18.06 4.81 -1.25
C PRO A 20 -16.56 4.96 -0.95
N LEU A 21 -15.72 5.11 -1.99
CA LEU A 21 -14.29 5.38 -1.81
C LEU A 21 -14.01 6.74 -1.14
N HIS A 22 -14.82 7.77 -1.38
CA HIS A 22 -14.67 9.07 -0.70
C HIS A 22 -14.88 8.93 0.80
N GLU A 23 -15.90 8.19 1.20
CA GLU A 23 -16.23 7.93 2.60
C GLU A 23 -15.15 7.09 3.29
N SER A 24 -14.70 6.01 2.65
CA SER A 24 -13.58 5.19 3.15
C SER A 24 -12.29 6.01 3.23
N SER A 25 -11.98 6.81 2.21
CA SER A 25 -10.77 7.65 2.23
C SER A 25 -10.83 8.75 3.28
N ARG A 26 -12.01 9.29 3.61
CA ARG A 26 -12.18 10.22 4.74
C ARG A 26 -11.81 9.52 6.06
N ARG A 27 -12.39 8.35 6.34
CA ARG A 27 -12.07 7.58 7.56
C ARG A 27 -10.58 7.19 7.62
N LEU A 28 -9.97 6.83 6.50
CA LEU A 28 -8.53 6.55 6.44
C LEU A 28 -7.67 7.79 6.73
N ARG A 29 -8.09 8.99 6.32
CA ARG A 29 -7.41 10.25 6.68
C ARG A 29 -7.52 10.52 8.18
N ASP A 30 -8.66 10.18 8.78
CA ASP A 30 -8.92 10.39 10.21
C ASP A 30 -8.09 9.44 11.11
N LEU A 31 -7.54 8.34 10.57
CA LEU A 31 -6.61 7.46 11.29
C LEU A 31 -5.34 8.18 11.73
N TYR A 32 -4.88 9.14 10.93
CA TYR A 32 -3.68 9.89 11.23
C TYR A 32 -3.84 11.37 10.85
N PRO A 33 -4.55 12.16 11.68
CA PRO A 33 -4.95 13.55 11.33
C PRO A 33 -3.79 14.52 11.10
N HIS A 34 -2.61 14.20 11.64
CA HIS A 34 -1.39 15.00 11.45
C HIS A 34 -0.73 14.74 10.08
N SER A 35 -1.08 13.64 9.41
CA SER A 35 -0.60 13.33 8.07
C SER A 35 -1.71 12.59 7.30
N PRO A 36 -2.81 13.29 6.94
CA PRO A 36 -4.01 12.66 6.40
C PRO A 36 -3.75 11.92 5.09
N ARG A 37 -2.75 12.36 4.32
CA ARG A 37 -2.34 11.71 3.07
C ARG A 37 -1.74 10.32 3.25
N VAL A 38 -1.47 9.82 4.47
CA VAL A 38 -0.77 8.54 4.65
C VAL A 38 -1.59 7.36 4.13
N TYR A 39 -2.87 7.25 4.48
CA TYR A 39 -3.68 6.08 4.08
C TYR A 39 -4.76 6.42 3.06
N GLY A 40 -5.45 7.56 3.22
CA GLY A 40 -6.52 7.95 2.31
C GLY A 40 -6.00 8.30 0.91
N VAL A 41 -6.74 7.91 -0.12
CA VAL A 41 -6.46 8.25 -1.52
C VAL A 41 -7.43 9.32 -2.02
N ALA A 42 -7.08 9.95 -3.14
CA ALA A 42 -8.00 10.78 -3.91
C ALA A 42 -8.66 9.97 -5.04
N VAL A 43 -9.76 10.50 -5.57
CA VAL A 43 -10.26 10.12 -6.89
C VAL A 43 -9.70 11.13 -7.89
N LEU A 44 -9.07 10.66 -8.96
CA LEU A 44 -8.28 11.51 -9.85
C LEU A 44 -9.12 12.63 -10.49
N CYS A 45 -10.41 12.38 -10.77
CA CYS A 45 -11.28 13.39 -11.38
C CYS A 45 -11.62 14.57 -10.45
N ASP A 46 -11.32 14.45 -9.16
CA ASP A 46 -11.62 15.46 -8.15
C ASP A 46 -10.40 16.34 -7.80
N VAL A 47 -9.22 16.05 -8.37
CA VAL A 47 -7.98 16.80 -8.10
C VAL A 47 -7.50 17.61 -9.31
N SER A 48 -6.74 18.68 -9.05
CA SER A 48 -5.97 19.36 -10.09
C SER A 48 -4.73 18.54 -10.44
N LEU A 49 -4.48 18.28 -11.72
CA LEU A 49 -3.40 17.39 -12.19
C LEU A 49 -1.98 17.96 -12.06
N ARG A 50 -1.80 19.13 -11.43
CA ARG A 50 -0.46 19.69 -11.19
C ARG A 50 0.35 18.72 -10.31
N ARG A 51 1.54 18.32 -10.80
CA ARG A 51 2.45 17.34 -10.14
C ARG A 51 1.89 15.92 -9.98
N TRP A 52 0.74 15.63 -10.58
CA TRP A 52 0.24 14.28 -10.68
C TRP A 52 0.78 13.59 -11.93
N TRP A 53 1.08 12.30 -11.82
CA TRP A 53 1.44 11.49 -12.98
C TRP A 53 0.99 10.03 -12.80
N PRO A 54 0.69 9.32 -13.90
CA PRO A 54 0.27 7.92 -13.84
C PRO A 54 1.45 7.05 -13.39
N LEU A 55 1.25 6.20 -12.37
CA LEU A 55 2.31 5.37 -11.80
C LEU A 55 2.99 4.49 -12.87
N ALA A 56 2.23 4.06 -13.88
CA ALA A 56 2.76 3.32 -15.04
C ALA A 56 3.92 4.04 -15.76
N SER A 57 3.96 5.38 -15.72
CA SER A 57 5.07 6.13 -16.32
C SER A 57 6.41 5.95 -15.62
N ALA A 58 6.45 5.41 -14.39
CA ALA A 58 7.69 5.00 -13.73
C ALA A 58 8.43 3.88 -14.48
N LEU A 59 7.71 3.10 -15.31
CA LEU A 59 8.27 2.00 -16.11
C LEU A 59 8.64 2.42 -17.54
N THR A 60 8.06 3.50 -18.05
CA THR A 60 8.23 3.92 -19.45
C THR A 60 9.04 5.19 -19.62
N THR A 61 9.39 5.86 -18.53
CA THR A 61 10.16 7.11 -18.51
C THR A 61 11.31 7.03 -17.51
N ASN A 62 12.12 8.07 -17.42
CA ASN A 62 13.20 8.17 -16.43
C ASN A 62 12.74 8.57 -15.02
N ARG A 63 11.43 8.61 -14.72
CA ARG A 63 10.92 9.04 -13.41
C ARG A 63 11.50 8.25 -12.24
N LEU A 64 11.54 6.92 -12.34
CA LEU A 64 12.09 6.11 -11.25
C LEU A 64 13.59 6.33 -11.06
N GLN A 65 14.33 6.56 -12.15
CA GLN A 65 15.75 6.94 -12.08
C GLN A 65 15.91 8.29 -11.39
N MET A 66 15.15 9.31 -11.78
CA MET A 66 15.22 10.64 -11.16
C MET A 66 14.89 10.62 -9.67
N MET A 67 13.89 9.84 -9.26
CA MET A 67 13.57 9.66 -7.85
C MET A 67 14.70 8.96 -7.09
N PHE A 68 15.32 7.95 -7.71
CA PHE A 68 16.45 7.23 -7.13
C PHE A 68 17.68 8.14 -7.00
N ASP A 69 18.02 8.89 -8.05
CA ASP A 69 19.16 9.83 -8.06
C ASP A 69 18.96 10.94 -7.02
N GLY A 70 17.73 11.44 -6.88
CA GLY A 70 17.37 12.41 -5.84
C GLY A 70 17.59 11.85 -4.44
N ALA A 71 17.09 10.66 -4.14
CA ALA A 71 17.31 10.01 -2.84
C ALA A 71 18.80 9.73 -2.59
N ALA A 72 19.53 9.25 -3.61
CA ALA A 72 20.96 8.92 -3.51
C ALA A 72 21.88 10.15 -3.39
N ALA A 73 21.35 11.37 -3.56
CA ALA A 73 22.11 12.59 -3.31
C ALA A 73 22.43 12.77 -1.82
N ASP A 74 21.53 12.33 -0.94
CA ASP A 74 21.61 12.56 0.51
C ASP A 74 21.96 11.29 1.32
N MET A 75 21.98 10.11 0.68
CA MET A 75 22.26 8.84 1.35
C MET A 75 22.99 7.83 0.45
N ASP A 76 23.47 6.74 1.05
CA ASP A 76 24.08 5.67 0.27
C ASP A 76 23.08 4.97 -0.66
N VAL A 77 23.59 4.43 -1.77
CA VAL A 77 22.83 3.77 -2.85
C VAL A 77 21.85 2.71 -2.35
N ARG A 78 22.23 1.93 -1.32
CA ARG A 78 21.37 0.88 -0.76
C ARG A 78 20.23 1.48 0.05
N SER A 79 20.52 2.50 0.86
CA SER A 79 19.50 3.23 1.63
C SER A 79 18.51 3.93 0.71
N ALA A 80 18.97 4.59 -0.36
CA ALA A 80 18.13 5.24 -1.35
C ALA A 80 17.18 4.24 -2.05
N ALA A 81 17.72 3.08 -2.45
CA ALA A 81 16.91 2.01 -3.04
C ALA A 81 15.86 1.45 -2.05
N ARG A 82 16.23 1.30 -0.76
CA ARG A 82 15.31 0.82 0.28
C ARG A 82 14.20 1.83 0.57
N GLU A 83 14.53 3.12 0.63
CA GLU A 83 13.56 4.19 0.85
C GLU A 83 12.56 4.22 -0.30
N LEU A 84 13.03 4.25 -1.55
CA LEU A 84 12.16 4.25 -2.72
C LEU A 84 11.30 2.97 -2.78
N ALA A 85 11.86 1.81 -2.43
CA ALA A 85 11.08 0.57 -2.30
C ALA A 85 9.98 0.72 -1.23
N THR A 86 10.28 1.30 -0.07
CA THR A 86 9.31 1.55 1.00
C THR A 86 8.19 2.47 0.52
N THR A 87 8.52 3.54 -0.19
CA THR A 87 7.56 4.49 -0.75
C THR A 87 6.63 3.82 -1.78
N LEU A 88 7.17 3.00 -2.68
CA LEU A 88 6.38 2.24 -3.65
C LEU A 88 5.47 1.21 -2.96
N VAL A 89 5.99 0.47 -1.96
CA VAL A 89 5.20 -0.48 -1.17
C VAL A 89 4.06 0.22 -0.46
N HIS A 90 4.32 1.37 0.17
CA HIS A 90 3.27 2.11 0.88
C HIS A 90 2.20 2.62 -0.09
N THR A 91 2.62 3.14 -1.24
CA THR A 91 1.74 3.64 -2.31
C THR A 91 0.80 2.56 -2.83
N VAL A 92 1.30 1.34 -3.07
CA VAL A 92 0.51 0.26 -3.69
C VAL A 92 -0.20 -0.61 -2.65
N VAL A 93 0.52 -1.03 -1.59
CA VAL A 93 0.04 -2.03 -0.61
C VAL A 93 -0.41 -1.36 0.68
N GLY A 94 0.41 -0.49 1.27
CA GLY A 94 0.16 0.06 2.61
C GLY A 94 -1.23 0.71 2.72
N ARG A 95 -1.58 1.53 1.73
CA ARG A 95 -2.88 2.22 1.67
C ARG A 95 -4.06 1.25 1.49
N VAL A 96 -4.00 0.32 0.54
CA VAL A 96 -5.13 -0.60 0.30
C VAL A 96 -5.29 -1.59 1.44
N VAL A 97 -4.18 -2.05 2.04
CA VAL A 97 -4.21 -2.98 3.16
C VAL A 97 -4.81 -2.31 4.39
N ALA A 98 -4.55 -1.02 4.61
CA ALA A 98 -5.25 -0.25 5.62
C ALA A 98 -6.76 -0.37 5.46
N LEU A 99 -7.29 -0.19 4.24
CA LEU A 99 -8.71 -0.33 3.95
C LEU A 99 -9.22 -1.77 4.13
N VAL A 100 -8.44 -2.77 3.72
CA VAL A 100 -8.81 -4.18 3.86
C VAL A 100 -8.95 -4.53 5.34
N VAL A 101 -7.97 -4.17 6.18
CA VAL A 101 -8.00 -4.57 7.59
C VAL A 101 -9.06 -3.81 8.37
N THR A 102 -9.29 -2.53 8.07
CA THR A 102 -10.28 -1.72 8.80
C THR A 102 -11.71 -1.94 8.32
N GLU A 103 -11.94 -2.06 7.01
CA GLU A 103 -13.30 -2.06 6.44
C GLU A 103 -13.65 -3.33 5.66
N GLY A 104 -12.69 -4.22 5.37
CA GLY A 104 -12.96 -5.35 4.47
C GLY A 104 -13.27 -4.88 3.05
N ARG A 105 -12.69 -3.76 2.64
CA ARG A 105 -12.84 -3.16 1.31
C ARG A 105 -11.48 -3.01 0.63
N ALA A 106 -11.47 -2.89 -0.69
CA ALA A 106 -10.27 -2.57 -1.46
C ALA A 106 -10.61 -1.82 -2.75
N TRP A 107 -9.83 -0.81 -3.11
CA TRP A 107 -9.81 -0.29 -4.47
C TRP A 107 -8.84 -1.10 -5.34
N ASP A 108 -8.87 -0.88 -6.65
CA ASP A 108 -7.96 -1.53 -7.58
C ASP A 108 -6.57 -0.88 -7.55
N THR A 109 -5.56 -1.64 -7.13
CA THR A 109 -4.15 -1.21 -7.06
C THR A 109 -3.36 -1.52 -8.33
N GLY A 110 -4.04 -1.84 -9.44
CA GLY A 110 -3.43 -1.95 -10.75
C GLY A 110 -2.67 -0.68 -11.14
N ILE A 111 -1.52 -0.86 -11.79
CA ILE A 111 -0.65 0.24 -12.18
C ILE A 111 -1.33 1.24 -13.13
N GLU A 112 -2.29 0.77 -13.91
CA GLU A 112 -3.15 1.55 -14.80
C GLU A 112 -4.17 2.40 -14.04
N ASN A 113 -4.53 2.00 -12.82
CA ASN A 113 -5.49 2.69 -12.00
C ASN A 113 -4.85 3.71 -11.05
N LEU A 114 -3.53 3.60 -10.81
CA LEU A 114 -2.83 4.42 -9.82
C LEU A 114 -2.17 5.65 -10.44
N TRP A 115 -2.41 6.78 -9.81
CA TRP A 115 -1.69 8.03 -10.02
C TRP A 115 -1.04 8.46 -8.72
N VAL A 116 0.11 9.12 -8.84
CA VAL A 116 0.86 9.61 -7.69
C VAL A 116 1.07 11.12 -7.81
N HIS A 117 0.97 11.80 -6.68
CA HIS A 117 1.39 13.18 -6.54
C HIS A 117 2.83 13.17 -6.00
N VAL A 118 3.61 14.18 -6.41
CA VAL A 118 4.94 14.40 -5.87
C VAL A 118 5.05 15.77 -5.22
N ASP A 119 5.81 15.85 -4.14
CA ASP A 119 6.09 17.09 -3.42
C ASP A 119 7.06 18.00 -4.20
N ALA A 120 7.67 18.99 -3.53
CA ALA A 120 8.58 19.92 -4.19
C ALA A 120 9.96 19.30 -4.46
N GLU A 121 10.31 18.30 -3.67
CA GLU A 121 11.54 17.54 -3.69
C GLU A 121 11.47 16.37 -4.69
N GLY A 122 10.27 16.05 -5.18
CA GLY A 122 10.02 15.02 -6.18
C GLY A 122 9.72 13.64 -5.58
N ALA A 123 9.54 13.54 -4.27
CA ALA A 123 9.14 12.32 -3.59
C ALA A 123 7.63 12.11 -3.68
N ILE A 124 7.18 10.85 -3.73
CA ILE A 124 5.75 10.54 -3.74
C ILE A 124 5.17 10.80 -2.35
N ASP A 125 4.26 11.76 -2.25
CA ASP A 125 3.61 12.14 -0.99
C ASP A 125 2.12 11.76 -0.96
N TRP A 126 1.51 11.46 -2.12
CA TRP A 126 0.11 11.06 -2.19
C TRP A 126 -0.24 10.19 -3.39
N ALA A 127 -1.44 9.59 -3.35
CA ALA A 127 -1.94 8.68 -4.37
C ALA A 127 -3.42 8.93 -4.69
N ALA A 128 -3.79 8.66 -5.93
CA ALA A 128 -5.14 8.73 -6.44
C ALA A 128 -5.47 7.50 -7.30
N VAL A 129 -6.76 7.20 -7.40
CA VAL A 129 -7.28 6.19 -8.32
C VAL A 129 -8.08 6.82 -9.46
N VAL A 130 -8.02 6.21 -10.64
CA VAL A 130 -8.83 6.63 -11.81
C VAL A 130 -10.25 6.07 -11.70
N ASP A 131 -10.37 4.76 -11.51
CA ASP A 131 -11.58 4.01 -11.20
C ASP A 131 -11.75 3.91 -9.67
N PRO A 132 -12.75 4.59 -9.10
CA PRO A 132 -13.02 4.58 -7.66
C PRO A 132 -13.78 3.34 -7.18
N THR A 133 -14.03 2.35 -8.05
CA THR A 133 -14.84 1.17 -7.72
C THR A 133 -14.19 0.33 -6.62
N LEU A 134 -14.89 0.19 -5.49
CA LEU A 134 -14.47 -0.67 -4.38
C LEU A 134 -14.89 -2.11 -4.59
N ARG A 135 -14.09 -3.04 -4.06
CA ARG A 135 -14.43 -4.44 -3.85
C ARG A 135 -14.67 -4.61 -2.36
N ALA A 136 -15.77 -5.24 -1.96
CA ALA A 136 -16.16 -5.36 -0.55
C ALA A 136 -16.71 -6.74 -0.21
N LEU A 137 -16.66 -7.09 1.07
CA LEU A 137 -17.20 -8.35 1.60
C LEU A 137 -18.75 -8.37 1.55
N PRO A 138 -19.38 -9.56 1.54
CA PRO A 138 -20.84 -9.67 1.46
C PRO A 138 -21.62 -8.99 2.59
N ASP A 139 -21.02 -8.87 3.77
CA ASP A 139 -21.60 -8.28 4.97
C ASP A 139 -21.44 -6.76 5.04
N ASP A 140 -20.85 -6.13 4.02
CA ASP A 140 -20.64 -4.69 4.00
C ASP A 140 -21.97 -3.91 4.12
N PRO A 141 -22.10 -2.95 5.07
CA PRO A 141 -23.33 -2.20 5.28
C PRO A 141 -23.85 -1.44 4.06
N CYS A 142 -22.98 -1.03 3.12
CA CYS A 142 -23.39 -0.33 1.91
C CYS A 142 -24.29 -1.20 1.00
N PHE A 143 -24.28 -2.52 1.20
CA PHE A 143 -25.14 -3.43 0.45
C PHE A 143 -26.56 -3.61 1.03
N ALA A 144 -26.81 -3.15 2.26
CA ALA A 144 -28.11 -3.32 2.90
C ALA A 144 -29.22 -2.47 2.23
N GLY A 145 -28.85 -1.41 1.50
CA GLY A 145 -29.77 -0.49 0.81
C GLY A 145 -29.93 -0.73 -0.69
N GLY A 146 -29.43 -1.84 -1.24
CA GLY A 146 -29.39 -2.13 -2.68
C GLY A 146 -27.97 -2.34 -3.19
N ALA A 147 -27.77 -2.29 -4.51
CA ALA A 147 -26.43 -2.32 -5.11
C ALA A 147 -25.84 -0.90 -5.14
N PRO A 148 -24.89 -0.55 -4.25
CA PRO A 148 -24.27 0.76 -4.26
C PRO A 148 -23.49 0.96 -5.56
N GLU A 149 -23.57 2.16 -6.12
CA GLU A 149 -22.76 2.52 -7.27
C GLU A 149 -21.27 2.46 -6.93
N ALA A 150 -20.45 2.04 -7.89
CA ALA A 150 -19.00 1.90 -7.73
C ALA A 150 -18.60 0.93 -6.60
N MET A 151 -19.37 -0.14 -6.39
CA MET A 151 -18.96 -1.26 -5.53
C MET A 151 -19.22 -2.61 -6.20
N VAL A 152 -18.30 -3.53 -5.98
CA VAL A 152 -18.38 -4.93 -6.41
C VAL A 152 -18.37 -5.80 -5.16
N ARG A 153 -19.40 -6.63 -5.01
CA ARG A 153 -19.48 -7.63 -3.95
C ARG A 153 -18.61 -8.83 -4.30
N LEU A 154 -17.66 -9.17 -3.44
CA LEU A 154 -16.88 -10.41 -3.55
C LEU A 154 -17.51 -11.51 -2.69
N PRO A 155 -17.34 -12.80 -3.06
CA PRO A 155 -18.04 -13.89 -2.39
C PRO A 155 -17.48 -14.22 -0.99
N SER A 156 -16.23 -13.85 -0.69
CA SER A 156 -15.58 -14.17 0.57
C SER A 156 -14.35 -13.29 0.83
N GLU A 157 -13.82 -13.37 2.04
CA GLU A 157 -12.55 -12.74 2.39
C GLU A 157 -11.38 -13.30 1.57
N ALA A 158 -11.34 -14.62 1.35
CA ALA A 158 -10.31 -15.24 0.52
C ALA A 158 -10.31 -14.68 -0.91
N ALA A 159 -11.49 -14.39 -1.48
CA ALA A 159 -11.60 -13.76 -2.79
C ALA A 159 -11.07 -12.31 -2.77
N LEU A 160 -11.39 -11.54 -1.72
CA LEU A 160 -10.89 -10.18 -1.55
C LEU A 160 -9.36 -10.15 -1.41
N THR A 161 -8.80 -10.94 -0.49
CA THR A 161 -7.36 -10.92 -0.22
C THR A 161 -6.54 -11.48 -1.37
N THR A 162 -7.03 -12.52 -2.06
CA THR A 162 -6.40 -13.05 -3.29
C THR A 162 -6.39 -12.01 -4.40
N TRP A 163 -7.51 -11.32 -4.60
CA TRP A 163 -7.60 -10.26 -5.61
C TRP A 163 -6.66 -9.09 -5.29
N VAL A 164 -6.64 -8.60 -4.04
CA VAL A 164 -5.72 -7.53 -3.60
C VAL A 164 -4.26 -7.97 -3.79
N ALA A 165 -3.89 -9.16 -3.33
CA ALA A 165 -2.54 -9.68 -3.46
C ALA A 165 -2.12 -9.79 -4.93
N HIS A 166 -3.02 -10.24 -5.82
CA HIS A 166 -2.74 -10.32 -7.26
C HIS A 166 -2.51 -8.93 -7.85
N ARG A 167 -3.40 -7.96 -7.58
CA ARG A 167 -3.28 -6.61 -8.14
C ARG A 167 -2.03 -5.89 -7.63
N CYS A 168 -1.73 -6.01 -6.33
CA CYS A 168 -0.48 -5.51 -5.76
C CYS A 168 0.74 -6.17 -6.41
N HIS A 169 0.72 -7.50 -6.60
CA HIS A 169 1.81 -8.22 -7.24
C HIS A 169 2.08 -7.72 -8.66
N ARG A 170 1.03 -7.62 -9.49
CA ARG A 170 1.15 -7.17 -10.89
C ARG A 170 1.66 -5.75 -11.02
N THR A 171 1.42 -4.90 -10.03
CA THR A 171 1.94 -3.54 -9.98
C THR A 171 3.38 -3.49 -9.47
N LEU A 172 3.67 -4.14 -8.35
CA LEU A 172 4.98 -4.03 -7.69
C LEU A 172 6.08 -4.84 -8.38
N ALA A 173 5.78 -6.00 -8.97
CA ALA A 173 6.81 -6.81 -9.64
C ALA A 173 7.62 -6.04 -10.70
N PRO A 174 7.00 -5.36 -11.68
CA PRO A 174 7.76 -4.58 -12.66
C PRO A 174 8.44 -3.35 -12.04
N LEU A 175 7.83 -2.71 -11.04
CA LEU A 175 8.44 -1.57 -10.34
C LEU A 175 9.70 -1.99 -9.56
N PHE A 176 9.67 -3.14 -8.90
CA PHE A 176 10.82 -3.70 -8.18
C PHE A 176 11.91 -4.15 -9.14
N ALA A 177 11.56 -4.75 -10.28
CA ALA A 177 12.53 -5.08 -11.32
C ALA A 177 13.24 -3.82 -11.82
N GLN A 178 12.48 -2.76 -12.14
CA GLN A 178 13.04 -1.49 -12.58
C GLN A 178 13.88 -0.83 -11.48
N LEU A 179 13.41 -0.84 -10.23
CA LEU A 179 14.16 -0.29 -9.09
C LEU A 179 15.48 -1.03 -8.88
N HIS A 180 15.48 -2.35 -9.03
CA HIS A 180 16.69 -3.17 -8.95
C HIS A 180 17.69 -2.78 -10.04
N THR A 181 17.23 -2.51 -11.27
CA THR A 181 18.08 -2.03 -12.36
C THR A 181 18.64 -0.64 -12.11
N VAL A 182 17.82 0.37 -11.77
CA VAL A 182 18.28 1.76 -11.58
C VAL A 182 19.19 1.92 -10.36
N SER A 183 19.07 1.02 -9.36
CA SER A 183 19.94 0.98 -8.18
C SER A 183 21.18 0.10 -8.36
N PHE A 184 21.49 -0.35 -9.58
CA PHE A 184 22.63 -1.23 -9.88
C PHE A 184 22.65 -2.52 -9.03
N GLY A 185 21.47 -3.01 -8.67
CA GLY A 185 21.31 -4.18 -7.82
C GLY A 185 21.66 -3.99 -6.34
N ALA A 186 21.85 -2.75 -5.87
CA ALA A 186 22.21 -2.45 -4.48
C ALA A 186 21.19 -2.97 -3.46
N PHE A 187 19.93 -3.13 -3.86
CA PHE A 187 18.86 -3.70 -3.06
C PHE A 187 18.16 -4.84 -3.82
N SER A 188 18.02 -6.00 -3.18
CA SER A 188 17.47 -7.19 -3.86
C SER A 188 15.95 -7.12 -3.96
N VAL A 189 15.39 -7.65 -5.05
CA VAL A 189 13.93 -7.76 -5.24
C VAL A 189 13.29 -8.56 -4.10
N ALA A 190 13.97 -9.60 -3.62
CA ALA A 190 13.50 -10.37 -2.46
C ALA A 190 13.37 -9.49 -1.21
N ALA A 191 14.33 -8.61 -0.93
CA ALA A 191 14.24 -7.68 0.19
C ALA A 191 13.10 -6.67 0.03
N MET A 192 12.79 -6.23 -1.19
CA MET A 192 11.63 -5.36 -1.46
C MET A 192 10.30 -6.08 -1.13
N TRP A 193 10.16 -7.37 -1.45
CA TRP A 193 9.00 -8.17 -1.02
C TRP A 193 8.92 -8.36 0.49
N GLN A 194 10.04 -8.39 1.22
CA GLN A 194 10.00 -8.41 2.68
C GLN A 194 9.47 -7.11 3.28
N ILE A 195 9.68 -5.97 2.60
CA ILE A 195 9.07 -4.69 2.98
C ILE A 195 7.55 -4.78 2.82
N VAL A 196 7.05 -5.42 1.75
CA VAL A 196 5.61 -5.69 1.57
C VAL A 196 5.05 -6.45 2.76
N GLY A 197 5.69 -7.56 3.14
CA GLY A 197 5.23 -8.35 4.29
C GLY A 197 5.23 -7.56 5.60
N SER A 198 6.30 -6.79 5.83
CA SER A 198 6.41 -5.93 7.01
C SER A 198 5.32 -4.87 7.05
N ALA A 199 4.99 -4.25 5.92
CA ALA A 199 3.93 -3.25 5.81
C ALA A 199 2.54 -3.85 6.08
N VAL A 200 2.27 -5.08 5.62
CA VAL A 200 1.00 -5.78 5.90
C VAL A 200 0.87 -6.09 7.39
N VAL A 201 1.91 -6.64 8.02
CA VAL A 201 1.91 -6.94 9.46
C VAL A 201 1.74 -5.66 10.27
N ALA A 202 2.49 -4.60 9.95
CA ALA A 202 2.39 -3.31 10.63
C ALA A 202 0.96 -2.75 10.53
N SER A 203 0.36 -2.75 9.33
CA SER A 203 -1.01 -2.25 9.14
C SER A 203 -2.04 -3.06 9.94
N ALA A 204 -1.94 -4.39 9.91
CA ALA A 204 -2.88 -5.27 10.60
C ALA A 204 -2.77 -5.22 12.14
N THR A 205 -1.64 -4.76 12.67
CA THR A 205 -1.39 -4.67 14.12
C THR A 205 -1.59 -3.26 14.68
N GLN A 206 -1.21 -2.23 13.93
CA GLN A 206 -1.21 -0.85 14.40
C GLN A 206 -2.55 -0.16 14.15
N LEU A 207 -3.16 -0.34 12.97
CA LEU A 207 -4.37 0.40 12.61
C LEU A 207 -5.60 0.06 13.46
N PRO A 208 -5.82 -1.18 13.91
CA PRO A 208 -6.93 -1.49 14.81
C PRO A 208 -6.86 -0.67 16.11
N GLN A 209 -5.65 -0.39 16.62
CA GLN A 209 -5.44 0.42 17.82
C GLN A 209 -5.87 1.89 17.65
N LEU A 210 -6.03 2.34 16.40
CA LEU A 210 -6.45 3.69 16.05
C LEU A 210 -7.95 3.76 15.68
N THR A 211 -8.67 2.64 15.77
CA THR A 211 -10.07 2.52 15.35
C THR A 211 -10.91 1.74 16.36
N ALA A 212 -12.22 1.66 16.14
CA ALA A 212 -13.09 0.76 16.88
C ALA A 212 -13.21 -0.64 16.22
N VAL A 213 -12.31 -0.97 15.29
CA VAL A 213 -12.35 -2.24 14.54
C VAL A 213 -11.85 -3.38 15.43
N ASP A 214 -12.50 -4.54 15.31
CA ASP A 214 -12.07 -5.77 15.96
C ASP A 214 -10.65 -6.19 15.52
N GLU A 215 -9.72 -6.23 16.48
CA GLU A 215 -8.31 -6.57 16.26
C GLU A 215 -8.15 -7.96 15.61
N LEU A 216 -8.98 -8.94 16.02
CA LEU A 216 -8.92 -10.28 15.48
C LEU A 216 -9.27 -10.32 13.99
N SER A 217 -10.30 -9.59 13.59
CA SER A 217 -10.69 -9.45 12.18
C SER A 217 -9.60 -8.79 11.34
N ALA A 218 -8.96 -7.74 11.87
CA ALA A 218 -7.87 -7.06 11.18
C ALA A 218 -6.63 -7.96 11.01
N MET A 219 -6.21 -8.65 12.06
CA MET A 219 -5.10 -9.61 12.03
C MET A 219 -5.39 -10.76 11.06
N ARG A 220 -6.60 -11.33 11.10
CA ARG A 220 -7.04 -12.41 10.20
C ARG A 220 -6.97 -11.99 8.74
N ARG A 221 -7.48 -10.79 8.40
CA ARG A 221 -7.41 -10.23 7.04
C ARG A 221 -5.98 -9.96 6.60
N GLY A 222 -5.15 -9.39 7.46
CA GLY A 222 -3.73 -9.17 7.19
C GLY A 222 -2.99 -10.48 6.89
N GLN A 223 -3.23 -11.50 7.71
CA GLN A 223 -2.67 -12.84 7.50
C GLN A 223 -3.15 -13.45 6.18
N ALA A 224 -4.43 -13.32 5.85
CA ALA A 224 -4.98 -13.81 4.58
C ALA A 224 -4.38 -13.11 3.34
N VAL A 225 -3.99 -11.83 3.44
CA VAL A 225 -3.22 -11.15 2.39
C VAL A 225 -1.80 -11.73 2.27
N LEU A 226 -1.10 -11.95 3.39
CA LEU A 226 0.23 -12.58 3.38
C LEU A 226 0.18 -14.00 2.78
N ASP A 227 -0.83 -14.78 3.14
CA ASP A 227 -1.02 -16.14 2.66
C ASP A 227 -1.25 -16.16 1.14
N ALA A 228 -2.06 -15.24 0.62
CA ALA A 228 -2.26 -15.09 -0.82
C ALA A 228 -0.97 -14.69 -1.55
N LEU A 229 -0.18 -13.75 -1.00
CA LEU A 229 1.12 -13.36 -1.57
C LEU A 229 2.11 -14.54 -1.59
N VAL A 230 2.17 -15.32 -0.50
CA VAL A 230 2.98 -16.56 -0.44
C VAL A 230 2.45 -17.61 -1.42
N GLY A 231 1.14 -17.72 -1.61
CA GLY A 231 0.52 -18.59 -2.61
C GLY A 231 0.94 -18.26 -4.04
N PHE A 232 1.26 -16.99 -4.33
CA PHE A 232 1.87 -16.57 -5.59
C PHE A 232 3.40 -16.77 -5.66
N GLY A 233 4.00 -17.37 -4.64
CA GLY A 233 5.44 -17.64 -4.56
C GLY A 233 6.28 -16.44 -4.11
N LEU A 234 5.68 -15.38 -3.57
CA LEU A 234 6.39 -14.16 -3.20
C LEU A 234 7.10 -14.31 -1.84
N PRO A 235 8.37 -13.90 -1.73
CA PRO A 235 9.11 -13.96 -0.47
C PRO A 235 8.74 -12.76 0.42
N VAL A 236 7.51 -12.76 0.94
CA VAL A 236 7.00 -11.71 1.84
C VAL A 236 7.15 -12.05 3.31
N ARG A 237 7.48 -13.31 3.62
CA ARG A 237 7.84 -13.75 4.97
C ARG A 237 9.35 -13.77 5.06
N GLY A 238 9.90 -13.22 6.14
CA GLY A 238 11.34 -13.20 6.37
C GLY A 238 11.90 -14.60 6.18
N GLN A 239 13.08 -14.72 5.59
CA GLN A 239 13.82 -15.96 5.74
C GLN A 239 14.00 -16.15 7.24
N SER A 240 13.28 -17.10 7.83
CA SER A 240 13.68 -17.65 9.10
C SER A 240 15.08 -18.18 8.80
N SER A 241 16.11 -17.46 9.25
CA SER A 241 17.41 -18.05 9.34
C SER A 241 17.21 -19.25 10.25
N ARG A 242 17.04 -20.43 9.67
CA ARG A 242 17.38 -21.68 10.33
C ARG A 242 18.89 -21.61 10.51
N ARG A 243 19.36 -20.74 11.41
CA ARG A 243 20.54 -21.09 12.21
C ARG A 243 20.13 -22.42 12.82
N PRO A 244 20.87 -23.51 12.58
CA PRO A 244 20.69 -24.70 13.39
C PRO A 244 20.78 -24.19 14.83
N LEU A 245 19.71 -24.35 15.61
CA LEU A 245 19.84 -24.28 17.05
C LEU A 245 20.96 -25.26 17.36
N ALA A 246 22.14 -24.75 17.73
CA ALA A 246 23.17 -25.57 18.33
C ALA A 246 22.45 -26.34 19.43
N LYS A 247 22.42 -27.67 19.32
CA LYS A 247 21.80 -28.51 20.33
C LYS A 247 22.47 -28.14 21.64
N LEU A 248 21.72 -27.55 22.57
CA LEU A 248 22.14 -27.38 23.95
C LEU A 248 22.58 -28.77 24.44
N GLY A 249 23.88 -28.92 24.70
CA GLY A 249 24.42 -30.12 25.36
C GLY A 249 25.48 -30.94 24.61
N GLN A 250 26.14 -30.46 23.54
CA GLN A 250 27.38 -31.12 23.08
C GLN A 250 28.62 -30.36 23.58
N PRO A 251 29.54 -31.03 24.32
CA PRO A 251 30.79 -30.40 24.72
C PRO A 251 31.65 -30.14 23.48
N CYS A 252 32.17 -28.92 23.38
CA CYS A 252 33.26 -28.60 22.46
C CYS A 252 34.48 -29.42 22.88
N LEU A 253 34.83 -30.43 22.09
CA LEU A 253 36.17 -31.02 22.15
C LEU A 253 37.11 -30.06 21.42
N CYS A 254 38.20 -29.73 22.12
CA CYS A 254 39.24 -28.77 21.76
C CYS A 254 39.83 -28.98 20.36
#